data_AF-A0A6V7HP14-F1
#
_entry.id   AF-A0A6V7HP14-F1
#
_cell.length_a   1.000
_cell.length_b   1.000
_cell.length_c   1.000
_cell.angle_alpha   90.00
_cell.angle_beta   90.00
_cell.angle_gamma   90.00
#
_symmetry.space_group_name_H-M   'P 1'
#
loop_
_entity.id
_entity.type
_entity.pdbx_description
1 polymer ?
#
loop_
_entity_poly.entity_id
_entity_poly.type
_entity_poly.pdbx_seq_one_letter_code
_entity_poly.pdbx_strand_id
1 'polypeptide(L)' 'WLRPLLSYGLEHDLQIRDLHNVKPIDSSEALGDNLEEKWNQEINEAKEESRDPSLLNAMAKVFLAKLIYFGAWLLLCVLL' A
#
# COMPACT_ATOMS: atom_id res chain seq x y z
N TRP A 1 12.78 14.55 -5.60
CA TRP A 1 11.98 15.03 -4.47
C TRP A 1 12.77 15.03 -3.16
N LEU A 2 13.55 13.98 -2.84
CA LEU A 2 14.29 13.91 -1.57
C LEU A 2 15.49 14.88 -1.45
N ARG A 3 16.19 15.17 -2.55
CA ARG A 3 17.37 16.07 -2.56
C ARG A 3 17.18 17.43 -1.88
N PRO A 4 16.12 18.22 -2.17
CA PRO A 4 15.92 19.52 -1.51
C PRO A 4 15.69 19.39 0.00
N LEU A 5 14.94 18.37 0.46
CA LEU A 5 14.70 18.12 1.88
C LEU A 5 16.02 17.82 2.62
N LEU A 6 16.87 16.98 2.01
CA LEU A 6 18.18 16.64 2.58
C LEU A 6 19.14 17.84 2.62
N SER A 7 19.14 18.67 1.56
CA SER A 7 19.97 19.87 1.53
C SER A 7 19.54 20.88 2.61
N TYR A 8 18.24 21.07 2.80
CA TYR A 8 17.71 21.98 3.82
C TYR A 8 18.02 21.48 5.25
N GLY A 9 17.82 20.18 5.51
CA GLY A 9 18.11 19.56 6.80
C GLY A 9 19.60 19.46 7.15
N LEU A 10 20.50 19.67 6.19
CA LEU A 10 21.94 19.74 6.45
C LEU A 10 22.34 21.07 7.11
N GLU A 11 21.60 22.15 6.79
CA GLU A 11 21.88 23.51 7.24
C GLU A 11 20.94 23.98 8.36
N HIS A 12 19.77 23.33 8.51
CA HIS A 12 18.70 23.75 9.43
C HIS A 12 18.07 22.55 10.15
N ASP A 13 17.55 22.78 11.36
CA ASP A 13 16.73 21.79 12.05
C ASP A 13 15.35 21.65 11.36
N LEU A 14 15.00 20.42 11.00
CA LEU A 14 13.72 20.10 10.36
C LEU A 14 12.56 20.23 11.35
N GLN A 15 11.50 20.91 10.91
CA GLN A 15 10.24 21.00 11.64
C GLN A 15 9.14 20.19 10.94
N ILE A 16 8.06 19.88 11.66
CA ILE A 16 6.92 19.09 11.13
C ILE A 16 6.35 19.72 9.85
N ARG A 17 6.32 21.05 9.77
CA ARG A 17 5.86 21.80 8.59
C ARG A 17 6.72 21.60 7.34
N ASP A 18 7.97 21.18 7.51
CA ASP A 18 8.93 20.96 6.43
C ASP A 18 8.78 19.53 5.84
N LEU A 19 8.05 18.65 6.52
CA LEU A 19 7.79 17.28 6.07
C LEU A 19 6.68 17.24 5.02
N HIS A 20 6.90 16.44 3.99
CA HIS A 20 5.86 16.17 2.99
C HIS A 20 4.72 15.36 3.59
N ASN A 21 3.49 15.74 3.24
CA ASN A 21 2.33 14.95 3.59
C ASN A 21 2.32 13.61 2.84
N VAL A 22 1.61 12.63 3.40
CA VAL A 22 1.39 11.34 2.75
C VAL A 22 0.70 11.54 1.40
N LYS A 23 1.07 10.72 0.41
CA LYS A 23 0.35 10.69 -0.85
C LYS A 23 -1.08 10.21 -0.59
N PRO A 24 -2.11 10.78 -1.23
CA PRO A 24 -3.50 10.39 -0.98
C PRO A 24 -3.76 8.88 -1.12
N ILE A 25 -3.07 8.22 -2.05
CA ILE A 25 -3.20 6.77 -2.28
C ILE A 25 -2.61 5.90 -1.15
N ASP A 26 -1.69 6.45 -0.38
CA ASP A 26 -1.00 5.77 0.72
C ASP A 26 -1.56 6.24 2.08
N SER A 27 -2.62 7.05 2.06
CA SER A 27 -3.35 7.44 3.27
C SER A 27 -4.08 6.23 3.86
N SER A 28 -4.20 6.22 5.20
CA SER A 28 -4.92 5.15 5.91
C SER A 28 -6.40 5.09 5.54
N GLU A 29 -7.00 6.22 5.22
CA GLU A 29 -8.40 6.33 4.77
C GLU A 29 -8.59 5.61 3.44
N ALA A 30 -7.83 6.01 2.40
CA ALA A 30 -7.94 5.37 1.08
C ALA A 30 -7.63 3.86 1.11
N LEU A 31 -6.64 3.45 1.91
CA LEU A 31 -6.31 2.03 2.08
C LEU A 31 -7.40 1.27 2.86
N GLY A 32 -7.99 1.90 3.88
CA GLY A 32 -9.08 1.36 4.67
C GLY A 32 -10.33 1.14 3.84
N ASP A 33 -10.76 2.16 3.09
CA ASP A 33 -11.93 2.10 2.21
C ASP A 33 -11.78 0.99 1.16
N ASN A 34 -10.59 0.87 0.55
CA ASN A 34 -10.33 -0.17 -0.44
C ASN A 34 -10.37 -1.57 0.18
N LEU A 35 -9.81 -1.73 1.38
CA LEU A 35 -9.84 -3.01 2.08
C LEU A 35 -11.26 -3.38 2.53
N GLU A 36 -12.06 -2.41 3.00
CA GLU A 36 -13.46 -2.61 3.36
C GLU A 36 -14.29 -3.05 2.15
N GLU A 37 -14.08 -2.42 0.98
CA GLU A 37 -14.72 -2.85 -0.27
C GLU A 37 -14.40 -4.32 -0.60
N LYS A 38 -13.12 -4.70 -0.53
CA LYS A 38 -12.69 -6.09 -0.81
C LYS A 38 -13.14 -7.09 0.26
N TRP A 39 -13.28 -6.65 1.50
CA TRP A 39 -13.83 -7.44 2.58
C TRP A 39 -15.32 -7.73 2.36
N ASN A 40 -16.10 -6.72 2.00
CA ASN A 40 -17.52 -6.91 1.65
C ASN A 40 -17.69 -7.85 0.45
N GLN A 41 -16.82 -7.72 -0.55
CA GLN A 41 -16.77 -8.65 -1.68
C GLN A 41 -16.46 -10.10 -1.22
N GLU A 42 -15.46 -10.28 -0.36
CA GLU A 42 -15.09 -11.58 0.21
C GLU A 42 -16.22 -12.23 1.02
N ILE A 43 -16.99 -11.45 1.79
CA ILE A 43 -18.16 -11.96 2.52
C ILE A 43 -19.21 -12.50 1.55
N ASN A 44 -19.48 -11.78 0.46
CA ASN A 44 -20.47 -12.20 -0.54
C ASN A 44 -20.01 -13.48 -1.24
N GLU A 45 -18.78 -13.53 -1.72
CA GLU A 45 -18.20 -14.72 -2.36
C GLU A 45 -18.17 -15.93 -1.42
N ALA A 46 -17.75 -15.73 -0.17
CA ALA A 46 -17.71 -16.80 0.82
C ALA A 46 -19.09 -17.39 1.10
N LYS A 47 -20.13 -16.53 1.13
CA LYS A 47 -21.52 -16.95 1.29
C LYS A 47 -22.01 -17.76 0.09
N GLU A 48 -21.66 -17.36 -1.14
CA GLU A 48 -22.01 -18.11 -2.35
C GLU A 48 -21.32 -19.48 -2.40
N GLU A 49 -20.07 -19.54 -1.96
CA GLU A 49 -19.26 -20.76 -1.93
C GLU A 49 -19.49 -21.63 -0.69
N SER A 50 -20.39 -21.23 0.22
CA SER A 50 -20.65 -21.92 1.51
C SER A 50 -19.38 -22.17 2.33
N ARG A 51 -18.44 -21.22 2.28
CA ARG A 51 -17.19 -21.22 3.06
C ARG A 51 -17.16 -20.07 4.05
N ASP A 52 -16.23 -20.14 5.00
CA ASP A 52 -15.98 -19.02 5.89
C ASP A 52 -15.21 -17.90 5.17
N PRO A 53 -15.55 -16.62 5.42
CA PRO A 53 -14.81 -15.49 4.87
C PRO A 53 -13.42 -15.40 5.51
N SER A 54 -12.41 -15.09 4.69
CA SER A 54 -11.02 -14.98 5.15
C SER A 54 -10.48 -13.58 4.91
N LEU A 55 -10.05 -12.92 5.98
CA LEU A 55 -9.44 -11.59 5.89
C LEU A 55 -8.18 -11.62 5.02
N LEU A 56 -7.42 -12.72 5.04
CA LEU A 56 -6.23 -12.88 4.22
C LEU A 56 -6.54 -12.85 2.73
N ASN A 57 -7.71 -13.37 2.30
CA ASN A 57 -8.13 -13.30 0.90
C ASN A 57 -8.44 -11.86 0.48
N ALA A 58 -9.15 -11.11 1.33
CA ALA A 58 -9.41 -9.69 1.09
C ALA A 58 -8.11 -8.89 1.02
N MET A 59 -7.18 -9.11 1.95
CA MET A 59 -5.85 -8.49 1.92
C MET A 59 -5.06 -8.87 0.67
N ALA A 60 -5.08 -10.14 0.26
CA ALA A 60 -4.41 -10.58 -0.96
C ALA A 60 -4.97 -9.85 -2.18
N LYS A 61 -6.29 -9.67 -2.30
CA LYS A 61 -6.91 -8.91 -3.40
C LYS A 61 -6.41 -7.46 -3.48
N VAL A 62 -6.11 -6.82 -2.35
CA VAL A 62 -5.60 -5.44 -2.30
C VAL A 62 -4.09 -5.36 -2.62
N PHE A 63 -3.27 -6.23 -2.01
CA PHE A 63 -1.81 -6.05 -2.00
C PHE A 63 -1.04 -6.96 -2.95
N LEU A 64 -1.61 -8.10 -3.38
CA LEU A 64 -0.87 -9.12 -4.14
C LEU A 64 -0.39 -8.60 -5.50
N ALA A 65 -1.19 -7.78 -6.19
CA ALA A 65 -0.80 -7.20 -7.47
C ALA A 65 0.45 -6.31 -7.34
N LYS A 66 0.50 -5.46 -6.31
CA LYS A 66 1.68 -4.62 -6.02
C LYS A 66 2.89 -5.49 -5.66
N LEU A 67 2.68 -6.51 -4.83
CA LEU A 67 3.75 -7.44 -4.44
C LEU A 67 4.35 -8.17 -5.65
N ILE A 68 3.51 -8.69 -6.55
CA ILE A 68 3.95 -9.36 -7.78
C ILE A 68 4.73 -8.40 -8.67
N TYR A 69 4.24 -7.17 -8.85
CA TYR A 69 4.93 -6.17 -9.67
C TYR A 69 6.33 -5.85 -9.15
N PHE A 70 6.46 -5.51 -7.85
CA PHE A 70 7.76 -5.21 -7.25
C PHE A 70 8.67 -6.44 -7.17
N GLY A 71 8.10 -7.62 -6.91
CA GLY A 71 8.85 -8.88 -6.88
C GLY A 71 9.42 -9.24 -8.25
N ALA A 72 8.62 -9.12 -9.32
CA ALA A 72 9.08 -9.35 -10.69
C ALA A 72 10.16 -8.35 -11.11
N TRP A 73 9.98 -7.07 -10.76
CA TRP A 73 10.99 -6.03 -10.99
C TRP A 73 12.31 -6.34 -10.27
N LEU A 74 12.24 -6.74 -8.99
CA LEU A 74 13.41 -7.12 -8.21
C LEU A 74 14.15 -8.32 -8.82
N LEU A 75 13.43 -9.36 -9.22
CA LEU A 75 14.01 -10.53 -9.89
C LEU A 75 14.73 -10.13 -11.18
N LEU A 76 14.12 -9.25 -11.99
CA LEU A 76 14.75 -8.72 -13.19
C LEU A 76 16.03 -7.93 -12.88
N CYS A 77 16.01 -7.08 -11.85
CA CYS A 77 17.21 -6.34 -11.43
C CYS A 77 18.33 -7.22 -10.87
N VAL A 78 18.03 -8.38 -10.28
CA VAL A 78 19.04 -9.30 -9.74
C VAL A 78 19.65 -10.19 -10.81
N LEU A 79 18.90 -10.49 -11.88
CA LEU A 79 19.33 -11.37 -12.97
C LEU A 79 20.09 -10.64 -14.09
N LEU A 80 19.94 -9.32 -14.19
CA LEU A 80 20.70 -8.43 -15.08
C LEU A 80 21.98 -7.93 -14.40
#